data_AF-A0A7W1HLE1-F1
#
_entry.id   AF-A0A7W1HLE1-F1
#
_cell.length_a   1.000
_cell.length_b   1.000
_cell.length_c   1.000
_cell.angle_alpha   90.00
_cell.angle_beta   90.00
_cell.angle_gamma   90.00
#
_symmetry.space_group_name_H-M   'P 1'
#
loop_
_entity.id
_entity.type
_entity.pdbx_description
1 polymer ?
#
loop_
_entity_poly.entity_id
_entity_poly.type
_entity_poly.pdbx_seq_one_letter_code
_entity_poly.pdbx_strand_id
1 'polypeptide(L)'
;MSLGIYPPFVEKGVGYSVFKYTLSDKVYHIAKSLARLDMDTWKKVKVDGAEVAPVRVVSANLPKPAQLGATVDGYSCVGTEVRGTKDGKKVEYFVYTMDSHRDTYEKYGYSLTVVQTGVPPALAA
;
A
#
# COMPACT_ATOMS: atom_id res chain seq x y z
N MET A 1 3.33 4.07 13.85
CA MET A 1 3.06 2.87 14.65
C MET A 1 3.46 1.68 13.77
N SER A 2 4.60 1.05 14.05
CA SER A 2 5.15 -0.03 13.23
C SER A 2 4.28 -1.28 13.37
N LEU A 3 3.71 -1.75 12.27
CA LEU A 3 3.04 -3.06 12.21
C LEU A 3 4.12 -4.15 12.24
N GLY A 4 4.21 -4.87 13.35
CA GLY A 4 4.96 -6.12 13.45
C GLY A 4 6.38 -6.00 14.02
N ILE A 5 6.63 -6.74 15.09
CA ILE A 5 7.96 -7.01 15.63
C ILE A 5 8.62 -7.97 14.63
N TYR A 6 9.60 -7.49 13.86
CA TYR A 6 10.55 -8.34 13.13
C TYR A 6 11.91 -8.28 13.85
N PRO A 7 12.23 -9.28 14.71
CA PRO A 7 13.56 -9.42 15.30
C PRO A 7 14.71 -9.81 14.34
N PRO A 8 14.54 -10.46 13.15
CA PRO A 8 15.64 -11.17 12.50
C PRO A 8 16.73 -10.29 11.87
N PHE A 9 16.61 -8.96 11.96
CA PHE A 9 17.58 -8.01 11.42
C PHE A 9 18.36 -7.25 12.49
N VAL A 10 17.92 -7.26 13.76
CA VAL A 10 18.59 -6.54 14.85
C VAL A 10 19.95 -7.18 15.16
N GLU A 11 20.03 -8.50 15.14
CA GLU A 11 21.28 -9.27 15.33
C GLU A 11 22.32 -8.99 14.24
N LYS A 12 21.90 -8.45 13.07
CA LYS A 12 22.79 -8.06 11.97
C LYS A 12 23.27 -6.62 12.07
N GLY A 13 23.00 -5.92 13.18
CA GLY A 13 23.47 -4.56 13.42
C GLY A 13 22.68 -3.47 12.69
N VAL A 14 21.42 -3.73 12.31
CA VAL A 14 20.56 -2.69 11.70
C VAL A 14 20.18 -1.65 12.75
N GLY A 15 20.75 -0.45 12.64
CA GLY A 15 20.46 0.66 13.57
C GLY A 15 19.22 1.49 13.23
N TYR A 16 18.72 1.42 11.99
CA TYR A 16 17.55 2.18 11.54
C TYR A 16 16.81 1.44 10.41
N SER A 17 15.49 1.39 10.51
CA SER A 17 14.61 0.84 9.48
C SER A 17 13.30 1.64 9.44
N VAL A 18 12.82 1.91 8.24
CA VAL A 18 11.59 2.66 8.01
C VAL A 18 10.89 2.14 6.77
N PHE A 19 9.56 2.04 6.84
CA PHE A 19 8.72 1.78 5.68
C PHE A 19 8.20 3.10 5.13
N LYS A 20 8.36 3.31 3.82
CA LYS A 20 7.90 4.50 3.11
C LYS A 20 6.97 4.08 1.98
N TYR A 21 5.95 4.89 1.74
CA TYR A 21 5.04 4.74 0.61
C TYR A 21 4.63 6.13 0.11
N THR A 22 4.30 6.22 -1.17
CA THR A 22 3.82 7.45 -1.79
C THR A 22 2.31 7.55 -1.72
N LEU A 23 1.81 8.73 -1.38
CA LEU A 23 0.39 9.08 -1.41
C LEU A 23 0.25 10.40 -2.17
N SER A 24 -0.73 10.50 -3.07
CA SER A 24 -1.00 11.77 -3.73
C SER A 24 -1.63 12.76 -2.76
N ASP A 25 -1.31 14.05 -2.93
CA ASP A 25 -1.91 15.13 -2.12
C ASP A 25 -3.44 15.10 -2.17
N LYS A 26 -4.01 14.76 -3.34
CA LYS A 26 -5.45 14.60 -3.52
C LYS A 26 -6.03 13.57 -2.56
N VAL A 27 -5.45 12.37 -2.49
CA VAL A 27 -5.93 11.30 -1.59
C VAL A 27 -5.73 11.72 -0.13
N TYR A 28 -4.59 12.33 0.20
CA TYR A 28 -4.34 12.87 1.53
C TYR A 28 -5.41 13.86 1.98
N HIS A 29 -5.73 14.86 1.14
CA HIS A 29 -6.72 15.89 1.47
C HIS A 29 -8.14 15.34 1.57
N ILE A 30 -8.50 14.37 0.72
CA ILE A 30 -9.80 13.68 0.82
C ILE A 30 -9.89 12.94 2.15
N ALA A 31 -8.90 12.08 2.47
CA ALA A 31 -8.89 11.32 3.72
C ALA A 31 -8.93 12.24 4.94
N LYS A 32 -8.16 13.33 4.93
CA LYS A 32 -8.14 14.31 6.02
C LYS A 32 -9.46 15.05 6.17
N SER A 33 -10.17 15.32 5.07
CA SER A 33 -11.50 15.95 5.12
C SER A 33 -12.55 14.99 5.67
N LEU A 34 -12.52 13.72 5.26
CA LEU A 34 -13.40 12.69 5.80
C LEU A 34 -13.20 12.51 7.31
N ALA A 35 -11.95 12.42 7.75
CA ALA A 35 -11.62 12.30 9.17
C ALA A 35 -12.08 13.51 10.00
N ARG A 36 -11.96 14.73 9.47
CA ARG A 36 -12.43 15.95 10.16
C ARG A 36 -13.94 16.01 10.36
N LEU A 37 -14.69 15.27 9.55
CA LEU A 37 -16.15 15.18 9.62
C LEU A 37 -16.60 13.89 10.32
N ASP A 38 -15.68 13.14 10.93
CA ASP A 38 -15.92 11.82 11.52
C ASP A 38 -16.57 10.82 10.54
N MET A 39 -16.29 10.96 9.24
CA MET A 39 -16.88 10.12 8.18
C MET A 39 -16.16 8.78 7.99
N ASP A 40 -15.02 8.57 8.65
CA ASP A 40 -14.22 7.34 8.65
C ASP A 40 -14.54 6.39 9.83
N THR A 41 -15.56 6.70 10.62
CA THR A 41 -15.97 5.89 11.78
C THR A 41 -16.97 4.79 11.44
N TRP A 42 -16.88 3.69 12.19
CA TRP A 42 -17.88 2.60 12.20
C TRP A 42 -19.03 2.85 13.19
N LYS A 43 -18.89 3.85 14.07
CA LYS A 43 -19.94 4.19 15.03
C LYS A 43 -21.18 4.65 14.28
N LYS A 44 -22.30 3.99 14.54
CA LYS A 44 -23.58 4.36 13.93
C LYS A 44 -24.06 5.71 14.46
N VAL A 45 -24.65 6.50 13.57
CA VAL A 45 -25.37 7.74 13.86
C VAL A 45 -26.81 7.61 13.36
N LYS A 46 -27.73 8.31 14.02
CA LYS A 46 -29.15 8.33 13.62
C LYS A 46 -29.40 9.56 12.73
N VAL A 47 -29.88 9.34 11.52
CA VAL A 47 -30.23 10.39 10.56
C VAL A 47 -31.65 10.10 10.07
N ASP A 48 -32.59 11.02 10.30
CA ASP A 48 -34.00 10.90 9.88
C ASP A 48 -34.66 9.55 10.22
N GLY A 49 -34.33 9.00 11.38
CA GLY A 49 -34.88 7.72 11.86
C GLY A 49 -34.08 6.48 11.48
N ALA A 50 -33.12 6.57 10.55
CA ALA A 50 -32.27 5.46 10.15
C ALA A 50 -30.94 5.43 10.91
N GLU A 51 -30.44 4.24 11.26
CA GLU A 51 -29.09 4.05 11.78
C GLU A 51 -28.10 3.80 10.64
N VAL A 52 -27.08 4.65 10.54
CA VAL A 52 -26.11 4.60 9.45
C VAL A 52 -24.69 4.69 10.00
N ALA A 53 -23.78 3.87 9.47
CA ALA A 53 -22.35 4.00 9.73
C ALA A 53 -21.73 4.92 8.64
N PRO A 54 -21.16 6.09 8.99
CA PRO A 54 -20.65 7.05 8.01
C PRO A 54 -19.67 6.45 6.99
N VAL A 55 -18.74 5.61 7.44
CA VAL A 55 -17.76 4.95 6.56
C VAL A 55 -18.42 4.08 5.49
N ARG A 56 -19.57 3.48 5.78
CA ARG A 56 -20.32 2.68 4.80
C ARG A 56 -20.97 3.56 3.73
N VAL A 57 -21.39 4.78 4.07
CA VAL A 57 -21.94 5.74 3.10
C VAL A 57 -20.85 6.18 2.14
N VAL A 58 -19.70 6.59 2.68
CA VAL A 58 -18.55 7.04 1.88
C VAL A 58 -18.07 5.93 0.95
N SER A 59 -17.98 4.70 1.44
CA SER A 59 -17.46 3.57 0.66
C SER A 59 -18.47 2.96 -0.30
N ALA A 60 -19.77 3.20 -0.16
CA ALA A 60 -20.80 2.55 -0.96
C ALA A 60 -20.66 2.79 -2.47
N ASN A 61 -20.17 3.96 -2.86
CA ASN A 61 -20.03 4.35 -4.26
C ASN A 61 -18.58 4.26 -4.76
N LEU A 62 -17.64 3.76 -3.94
CA LEU A 62 -16.27 3.58 -4.40
C LEU A 62 -16.21 2.46 -5.45
N PRO A 63 -15.46 2.65 -6.54
CA PRO A 63 -15.28 1.61 -7.55
C PRO A 63 -14.65 0.37 -6.92
N LYS A 64 -15.07 -0.81 -7.36
CA LYS A 64 -14.49 -2.06 -6.84
C LYS A 64 -13.03 -2.14 -7.28
N PRO A 65 -12.09 -2.54 -6.40
CA PRO A 65 -10.67 -2.64 -6.76
C PRO A 65 -10.39 -3.48 -8.00
N ALA A 66 -11.15 -4.57 -8.20
CA ALA A 66 -11.04 -5.44 -9.38
C ALA A 66 -11.36 -4.73 -10.71
N GLN A 67 -12.18 -3.69 -10.69
CA GLN A 67 -12.57 -2.94 -11.90
C GLN A 67 -11.52 -1.89 -12.29
N LEU A 68 -10.65 -1.50 -11.36
CA LEU A 68 -9.65 -0.44 -11.61
C LEU A 68 -8.47 -0.95 -12.44
N GLY A 69 -8.14 -2.24 -12.36
CA GLY A 69 -6.96 -2.82 -13.01
C GLY A 69 -6.85 -2.52 -14.52
N ALA A 70 -7.98 -2.58 -15.25
CA ALA A 70 -8.02 -2.33 -16.70
C ALA A 70 -7.82 -0.86 -17.10
N THR A 71 -8.01 0.07 -16.17
CA THR A 71 -8.04 1.52 -16.43
C THR A 71 -6.84 2.27 -15.86
N VAL A 72 -6.02 1.60 -15.06
CA VAL A 72 -4.86 2.22 -14.38
C VAL A 72 -3.65 2.16 -15.31
N ASP A 73 -2.96 3.29 -15.41
CA ASP A 73 -1.73 3.46 -16.19
C ASP A 73 -0.58 3.91 -15.27
N GLY A 74 0.65 3.82 -15.78
CA GLY A 74 1.88 4.14 -15.06
C GLY A 74 2.56 2.91 -14.46
N TYR A 75 3.46 3.16 -13.51
CA TYR A 75 4.35 2.15 -12.95
C TYR A 75 4.25 2.08 -11.42
N SER A 76 4.38 0.88 -10.88
CA SER A 76 4.65 0.67 -9.45
C SER A 76 6.13 0.32 -9.27
N CYS A 77 6.77 0.92 -8.28
CA CYS A 77 8.11 0.57 -7.84
C CYS A 77 8.05 0.16 -6.37
N VAL A 78 8.47 -1.07 -6.08
CA VAL A 78 8.57 -1.59 -4.71
C VAL A 78 10.00 -2.07 -4.51
N GLY A 79 10.65 -1.55 -3.49
CA GLY A 79 12.05 -1.90 -3.24
C GLY A 79 12.51 -1.58 -1.84
N THR A 80 13.70 -2.09 -1.55
CA THR A 80 14.39 -1.88 -0.28
C THR A 80 15.72 -1.22 -0.55
N GLU A 81 15.92 -0.07 0.07
CA GLU A 81 17.20 0.63 0.11
C GLU A 81 17.97 0.18 1.35
N VAL A 82 19.20 -0.30 1.16
CA VAL A 82 20.07 -0.82 2.22
C VAL A 82 21.40 -0.09 2.18
N ARG A 83 21.76 0.52 3.31
CA ARG A 83 23.05 1.19 3.51
C ARG A 83 23.82 0.50 4.63
N GLY A 84 25.11 0.26 4.42
CA GLY A 84 25.93 -0.45 5.40
C GLY A 84 27.40 -0.50 5.03
N THR A 85 28.12 -1.47 5.60
CA THR A 85 29.54 -1.73 5.33
C THR A 85 29.72 -3.15 4.82
N LYS A 86 30.48 -3.31 3.74
CA LYS A 86 30.88 -4.61 3.18
C LYS A 86 32.37 -4.56 2.87
N ASP A 87 33.13 -5.57 3.31
CA ASP A 87 34.59 -5.67 3.13
C ASP A 87 35.35 -4.40 3.56
N GLY A 88 34.96 -3.84 4.71
CA GLY A 88 35.54 -2.62 5.28
C GLY A 88 35.14 -1.32 4.56
N LYS A 89 34.31 -1.36 3.51
CA LYS A 89 33.89 -0.20 2.72
C LYS A 89 32.41 0.11 2.90
N LYS A 90 32.05 1.39 2.93
CA LYS A 90 30.64 1.81 2.91
C LYS A 90 29.99 1.45 1.57
N VAL A 91 28.79 0.91 1.62
CA VAL A 91 28.01 0.49 0.45
C VAL A 91 26.54 0.88 0.60
N GLU A 92 25.89 1.10 -0.53
CA GLU A 92 24.47 1.43 -0.64
C GLU A 92 23.89 0.66 -1.84
N TYR A 93 22.79 -0.06 -1.60
CA TYR A 93 22.10 -0.84 -2.61
C TYR A 93 20.61 -0.50 -2.58
N PHE A 94 20.01 -0.38 -3.76
CA PHE A 94 18.56 -0.33 -3.91
C PHE A 94 18.12 -1.54 -4.73
N VAL A 95 17.45 -2.49 -4.07
CA VAL A 95 16.92 -3.70 -4.71
C VAL A 95 15.43 -3.50 -4.86
N TYR A 96 14.93 -3.55 -6.09
CA TYR A 96 13.54 -3.19 -6.39
C TYR A 96 12.96 -3.98 -7.56
N THR A 97 11.64 -4.00 -7.64
CA THR A 97 10.86 -4.36 -8.82
C THR A 97 10.16 -3.11 -9.35
N MET A 98 10.11 -2.96 -10.66
CA MET A 98 9.37 -1.89 -11.32
C MET A 98 8.58 -2.47 -12.49
N ASP A 99 7.27 -2.26 -12.47
CA ASP A 99 6.36 -2.92 -13.40
C ASP A 99 5.27 -1.95 -13.88
N SER A 100 4.86 -2.08 -15.14
CA SER A 100 3.77 -1.33 -15.76
C SER A 100 2.42 -1.90 -15.34
N HIS A 101 1.48 -1.03 -14.95
CA HIS A 101 0.11 -1.46 -14.65
C HIS A 101 -0.59 -2.05 -15.88
N ARG A 102 -0.43 -1.42 -17.05
CA ARG A 102 -1.05 -1.84 -18.30
C ARG A 102 -0.52 -3.20 -18.76
N ASP A 103 0.80 -3.32 -18.89
CA ASP A 103 1.43 -4.55 -19.40
C ASP A 103 1.11 -5.75 -18.50
N THR A 104 1.06 -5.52 -17.18
CA THR A 104 0.70 -6.54 -16.19
C THR A 104 -0.75 -6.97 -16.35
N TYR A 105 -1.67 -6.02 -16.55
CA TYR A 105 -3.08 -6.34 -16.76
C TYR A 105 -3.30 -7.07 -18.08
N GLU A 106 -2.64 -6.64 -19.17
CA GLU A 106 -2.71 -7.30 -20.47
C GLU A 106 -2.16 -8.73 -20.42
N LYS A 107 -1.07 -8.96 -19.68
CA LYS A 107 -0.43 -10.26 -19.58
C LYS A 107 -1.16 -11.23 -18.66
N TYR A 108 -1.64 -10.76 -17.51
CA TYR A 108 -2.16 -11.64 -16.44
C TYR A 108 -3.67 -11.50 -16.21
N GLY A 109 -4.32 -10.46 -16.72
CA GLY A 109 -5.73 -10.15 -16.42
C GLY A 109 -5.98 -9.65 -14.99
N TYR A 110 -4.92 -9.37 -14.23
CA TYR A 110 -4.97 -8.92 -12.84
C TYR A 110 -4.28 -7.58 -12.67
N SER A 111 -4.70 -6.81 -11.66
CA SER A 111 -4.01 -5.56 -11.33
C SER A 111 -2.58 -5.84 -10.86
N LEU A 112 -1.68 -4.89 -11.11
CA LEU A 112 -0.29 -5.01 -10.72
C LEU A 112 -0.09 -5.29 -9.22
N THR A 113 -0.88 -4.66 -8.36
CA THR A 113 -0.85 -4.92 -6.91
C THR A 113 -1.16 -6.38 -6.58
N VAL A 114 -2.13 -7.00 -7.24
CA VAL A 114 -2.46 -8.42 -7.04
C VAL A 114 -1.32 -9.31 -7.51
N VAL A 115 -0.71 -9.01 -8.65
CA VAL A 115 0.43 -9.79 -9.17
C VAL A 115 1.63 -9.69 -8.23
N GLN A 116 2.02 -8.49 -7.81
CA GLN A 116 3.17 -8.26 -6.91
C GLN A 116 2.97 -8.87 -5.51
N THR A 117 1.73 -9.03 -5.06
CA THR A 117 1.44 -9.64 -3.74
C THR A 117 1.17 -11.14 -3.81
N GLY A 118 0.62 -11.64 -4.93
CA GLY A 118 0.22 -13.04 -5.09
C GLY A 118 1.31 -13.95 -5.64
N VAL A 119 2.19 -13.45 -6.52
CA VAL A 119 3.24 -14.28 -7.14
C VAL A 119 4.32 -14.73 -6.14
N PRO A 120 4.90 -13.84 -5.30
CA PRO A 120 5.96 -14.26 -4.37
C PRO A 120 5.56 -15.41 -3.43
N PRO A 121 4.40 -15.41 -2.74
CA PRO A 121 4.00 -16.54 -1.91
C PRO A 121 3.67 -17.79 -2.73
N ALA A 122 3.12 -17.65 -3.95
CA ALA A 122 2.84 -18.79 -4.81
C ALA A 122 4.11 -19.51 -5.30
N LEU A 123 5.20 -18.77 -5.54
CA LEU A 123 6.51 -19.34 -5.88
C LEU A 123 7.23 -19.96 -4.69
N ALA A 124 6.89 -19.55 -3.47
CA ALA A 124 7.52 -20.03 -2.24
C ALA A 124 6.82 -21.25 -1.62
N ALA A 125 5.62 -21.61 -2.12
CA ALA A 125 4.82 -22.75 -1.68
C ALA A 125 5.25 -24.05 -2.37
#